data_AF-A0A7X8W4J5-F1
#
_entry.id   AF-A0A7X8W4J5-F1
#
_cell.length_a   1.000
_cell.length_b   1.000
_cell.length_c   1.000
_cell.angle_alpha   90.00
_cell.angle_beta   90.00
_cell.angle_gamma   90.00
#
_symmetry.space_group_name_H-M   'P 1'
#
loop_
_entity.id
_entity.type
_entity.pdbx_description
1 polymer ?
#
loop_
_entity_poly.entity_id
_entity_poly.type
_entity_poly.pdbx_seq_one_letter_code
_entity_poly.pdbx_strand_id
1 'polypeptide(L)'
;PALYGAYHHITVLKKENSAKDHVYDVTGSLCENNDKFAIDRALPEIVKGDYLVLHDTGAHGYSMGFNYNGKLKHAEYLLKEDGSVVMIRRAETIDDYFATLRF
;
A
#
# COMPACT_ATOMS: atom_id res chain seq x y z
N PRO A 1 4.13 -0.42 9.49
CA PRO A 1 4.97 0.80 9.60
C PRO A 1 4.54 1.74 10.74
N ALA A 2 3.43 2.47 10.61
CA ALA A 2 3.01 3.51 11.55
C ALA A 2 2.80 3.03 13.01
N LEU A 3 2.23 1.84 13.19
CA LEU A 3 1.89 1.30 14.52
C LEU A 3 3.09 0.65 15.24
N TYR A 4 4.00 0.03 14.48
CA TYR A 4 5.04 -0.85 15.03
C TYR A 4 6.47 -0.41 14.68
N GLY A 5 6.64 0.67 13.93
CA GLY A 5 7.94 1.00 13.32
C GLY A 5 8.47 -0.07 12.36
N ALA A 6 7.62 -1.00 11.91
CA ALA A 6 8.04 -2.16 11.13
C ALA A 6 8.61 -1.75 9.76
N TYR A 7 9.75 -2.34 9.41
CA TYR A 7 10.37 -2.19 8.11
C TYR A 7 9.64 -3.06 7.07
N HIS A 8 9.30 -2.45 5.95
CA HIS A 8 8.97 -3.16 4.71
C HIS A 8 9.95 -2.74 3.63
N HIS A 9 10.45 -3.71 2.86
CA HIS A 9 11.25 -3.41 1.68
C HIS A 9 10.37 -2.70 0.65
N ILE A 10 10.94 -1.74 -0.09
CA ILE A 10 10.23 -0.97 -1.11
C ILE A 10 11.05 -0.99 -2.39
N THR A 11 10.39 -1.35 -3.50
CA THR A 11 10.95 -1.22 -4.85
C THR A 11 10.07 -0.32 -5.71
N VAL A 12 10.66 0.29 -6.73
CA VAL A 12 9.93 1.03 -7.76
C VAL A 12 9.79 0.11 -8.97
N LEU A 13 8.55 -0.16 -9.38
CA LEU A 13 8.24 -1.11 -10.43
C LEU A 13 8.93 -0.69 -11.74
N LYS A 14 9.60 -1.64 -12.42
CA LYS A 14 10.42 -1.43 -13.64
C LYS A 14 11.72 -0.63 -13.43
N LYS A 15 12.09 -0.32 -12.18
CA LYS A 15 13.32 0.40 -11.82
C LYS A 15 14.11 -0.35 -10.74
N GLU A 16 13.89 -1.65 -10.59
CA GLU A 16 14.45 -2.47 -9.51
C GLU A 16 15.99 -2.50 -9.53
N ASN A 17 16.58 -2.40 -10.72
CA ASN A 17 18.03 -2.42 -10.94
C ASN A 17 18.64 -1.01 -11.12
N SER A 18 17.85 0.05 -11.04
CA SER A 18 18.34 1.41 -11.15
C SER A 18 19.15 1.82 -9.91
N ALA A 19 20.06 2.79 -10.06
CA ALA A 19 20.81 3.34 -8.94
C ALA A 19 19.85 3.91 -7.89
N LYS A 20 20.15 3.68 -6.60
CA LYS A 20 19.37 4.19 -5.46
C LYS A 20 20.01 5.45 -4.89
N ASP A 21 20.03 6.49 -5.71
CA ASP A 21 20.76 7.75 -5.50
C ASP A 21 19.89 8.87 -4.89
N HIS A 22 18.62 8.60 -4.62
CA HIS A 22 17.69 9.54 -3.97
C HIS A 22 17.20 9.00 -2.64
N VAL A 23 16.96 9.88 -1.67
CA VAL A 23 16.43 9.53 -0.34
C VAL A 23 15.04 10.14 -0.19
N TYR A 24 14.05 9.30 0.17
CA TYR A 24 12.65 9.69 0.32
C TYR A 24 12.04 9.21 1.64
N ASP A 25 11.20 10.05 2.24
CA ASP A 25 10.09 9.58 3.07
C ASP A 25 8.98 9.09 2.12
N VAL A 26 8.50 7.86 2.33
CA VAL A 26 7.37 7.30 1.56
C VAL A 26 6.12 7.43 2.42
N THR A 27 5.22 8.34 2.05
CA THR A 27 4.01 8.67 2.80
C THR A 27 2.74 8.28 2.05
N GLY A 28 1.66 8.11 2.80
CA GLY A 28 0.32 7.99 2.22
C GLY A 28 -0.32 9.35 1.97
N SER A 29 -1.66 9.37 1.90
CA SER A 29 -2.46 10.56 1.61
C SER A 29 -3.43 10.92 2.75
N LEU A 30 -3.26 10.34 3.93
CA LEU A 30 -4.07 10.64 5.10
C LEU A 30 -3.65 12.00 5.69
N CYS A 31 -4.57 12.63 6.43
CA CYS A 31 -4.29 13.91 7.10
C CYS A 31 -3.54 13.73 8.43
N GLU A 32 -2.73 12.66 8.54
CA GLU A 32 -2.07 12.26 9.78
C GLU A 32 -0.56 12.16 9.59
N ASN A 33 0.21 12.69 10.54
CA ASN A 33 1.67 12.78 10.44
C ASN A 33 2.36 11.40 10.42
N ASN A 34 1.69 10.39 10.98
CA ASN A 34 2.18 9.03 11.09
C ASN A 34 1.78 8.17 9.89
N ASP A 35 1.14 8.74 8.85
CA ASP A 35 0.87 8.06 7.59
C ASP A 35 2.14 7.95 6.73
N LYS A 36 3.12 7.22 7.28
CA LYS A 36 4.44 6.98 6.70
C LYS A 36 4.66 5.48 6.58
N PHE A 37 4.96 5.03 5.36
CA PHE A 37 5.35 3.65 5.07
C PHE A 37 6.86 3.42 5.28
N ALA A 38 7.67 4.45 5.00
CA ALA A 38 9.11 4.44 5.23
C ALA A 38 9.63 5.86 5.47
N ILE A 39 10.73 5.97 6.21
CA ILE A 39 11.48 7.20 6.45
C ILE A 39 12.89 6.98 5.90
N ASP A 40 13.47 8.00 5.27
CA ASP A 40 14.85 8.01 4.75
C ASP A 40 15.21 6.79 3.88
N ARG A 41 14.32 6.43 2.94
CA ARG A 41 14.55 5.29 2.04
C ARG A 41 15.34 5.69 0.81
N ALA A 42 16.51 5.07 0.62
CA ALA A 42 17.25 5.13 -0.63
C ALA A 42 16.50 4.39 -1.75
N LEU A 43 16.07 5.11 -2.79
CA LEU A 43 15.36 4.60 -3.97
C LEU A 43 15.92 5.26 -5.24
N PRO A 44 15.64 4.67 -6.42
CA PRO A 44 15.85 5.37 -7.69
C PRO A 44 14.98 6.62 -7.80
N GLU A 45 15.29 7.48 -8.77
CA GLU A 45 14.43 8.62 -9.09
C GLU A 45 12.97 8.18 -9.34
N ILE A 46 12.05 8.76 -8.57
CA ILE A 46 10.60 8.54 -8.68
C ILE A 46 9.95 9.72 -9.40
N VAL A 47 9.13 9.41 -10.39
CA VAL A 47 8.30 10.40 -11.10
C VAL A 47 6.81 10.08 -10.94
N LYS A 48 5.95 11.08 -11.16
CA LYS A 48 4.49 10.87 -11.11
C LYS A 48 4.08 9.78 -12.09
N GLY A 49 3.30 8.82 -11.61
CA GLY A 49 2.85 7.67 -12.40
C GLY A 49 3.68 6.39 -12.17
N ASP A 50 4.82 6.47 -11.49
CA ASP A 50 5.53 5.27 -11.03
C ASP A 50 4.71 4.51 -9.98
N TYR A 51 4.90 3.19 -9.93
CA TYR A 51 4.31 2.32 -8.92
C TYR A 51 5.36 1.89 -7.91
N LEU A 52 5.04 2.02 -6.63
CA LEU A 52 5.86 1.50 -5.54
C LEU A 52 5.28 0.17 -5.07
N VAL A 53 6.15 -0.81 -4.86
CA VAL A 53 5.80 -2.13 -4.32
C VAL A 53 6.32 -2.20 -2.89
N LEU A 54 5.39 -2.36 -1.94
CA LEU A 54 5.70 -2.63 -0.53
C LEU A 54 5.70 -4.15 -0.33
N HIS A 55 6.86 -4.69 0.00
CA HIS A 55 7.08 -6.12 0.14
C HIS A 55 6.65 -6.63 1.52
N ASP A 56 6.49 -7.94 1.65
CA ASP A 56 6.19 -8.63 2.93
C ASP A 56 4.90 -8.16 3.62
N THR A 57 3.88 -7.79 2.83
CA THR A 57 2.61 -7.24 3.31
C THR A 57 1.49 -8.29 3.48
N GLY A 58 1.80 -9.57 3.25
CA GLY A 58 0.81 -10.66 3.28
C GLY A 58 0.26 -10.99 4.68
N ALA A 59 1.02 -10.73 5.73
CA ALA A 59 0.58 -10.87 7.12
C ALA A 59 0.37 -9.49 7.74
N HIS A 60 -0.71 -9.32 8.51
CA HIS A 60 -1.02 -8.08 9.23
C HIS A 60 -1.14 -6.81 8.35
N GLY A 61 -1.26 -6.96 7.02
CA GLY A 61 -1.57 -5.90 6.09
C GLY A 61 -3.08 -5.64 6.04
N TYR A 62 -3.78 -6.29 5.10
CA TYR A 62 -5.22 -6.09 4.91
C TYR A 62 -6.03 -6.31 6.20
N SER A 63 -5.67 -7.31 7.01
CA SER A 63 -6.39 -7.65 8.25
C SER A 63 -6.37 -6.55 9.30
N MET A 64 -5.38 -5.66 9.26
CA MET A 64 -5.28 -4.50 10.16
C MET A 64 -5.74 -3.18 9.51
N GLY A 65 -6.11 -3.19 8.24
CA GLY A 65 -6.60 -2.00 7.54
C GLY A 65 -8.02 -1.60 7.96
N PHE A 66 -8.23 -0.30 8.15
CA PHE A 66 -9.51 0.33 8.54
C PHE A 66 -9.77 1.59 7.70
N ASN A 67 -11.01 2.08 7.70
CA ASN A 67 -11.48 3.15 6.80
C ASN A 67 -11.27 4.58 7.33
N TYR A 68 -10.13 4.85 7.95
CA TYR A 68 -9.82 6.21 8.42
C TYR A 68 -9.80 7.20 7.24
N ASN A 69 -10.28 8.42 7.48
CA ASN A 69 -10.57 9.43 6.46
C ASN A 69 -11.49 8.97 5.32
N GLY A 70 -12.34 7.98 5.57
CA GLY A 70 -13.23 7.42 4.55
C GLY A 70 -12.47 6.73 3.40
N LYS A 71 -11.20 6.34 3.60
CA LYS A 71 -10.46 5.55 2.61
C LYS A 71 -11.03 4.14 2.57
N LEU A 72 -11.58 3.78 1.42
CA LEU A 72 -12.14 2.45 1.17
C LEU A 72 -11.02 1.41 1.03
N LYS A 73 -11.25 0.19 1.50
CA LYS A 73 -10.26 -0.88 1.40
C LYS A 73 -10.08 -1.33 -0.06
N HIS A 74 -8.85 -1.69 -0.39
CA HIS A 74 -8.42 -2.08 -1.72
C HIS A 74 -8.88 -3.50 -2.09
N ALA A 75 -8.79 -3.87 -3.36
CA ALA A 75 -8.98 -5.25 -3.81
C ALA A 75 -7.75 -6.11 -3.48
N GLU A 76 -7.94 -7.42 -3.36
CA GLU A 76 -6.87 -8.42 -3.27
C GLU A 76 -6.96 -9.35 -4.48
N TYR A 77 -5.79 -9.60 -5.09
CA TYR A 77 -5.64 -10.50 -6.22
C TYR A 77 -4.63 -11.58 -5.88
N LEU A 78 -4.90 -12.80 -6.32
CA LEU A 78 -4.04 -13.97 -6.16
C LEU A 78 -3.46 -14.36 -7.51
N LEU A 79 -2.13 -14.44 -7.60
CA LEU A 79 -1.43 -15.07 -8.70
C LEU A 79 -1.38 -16.58 -8.47
N LYS A 80 -1.93 -17.36 -9.39
CA LYS A 80 -1.93 -18.83 -9.33
C LYS A 80 -0.65 -19.41 -9.94
N GLU A 81 -0.38 -20.69 -9.66
CA GLU A 81 0.78 -21.43 -10.20
C GLU A 81 0.79 -21.49 -11.74
N ASP A 82 -0.39 -21.48 -12.36
CA ASP A 82 -0.56 -21.43 -13.83
C ASP A 82 -0.28 -20.03 -14.44
N GLY A 83 0.10 -19.05 -13.62
CA GLY A 83 0.39 -17.67 -14.03
C GLY A 83 -0.85 -16.79 -14.20
N SER A 84 -2.06 -17.32 -14.05
CA SER A 84 -3.28 -16.51 -14.12
C SER A 84 -3.57 -15.80 -12.79
N VAL A 85 -4.25 -14.65 -12.89
CA VAL A 85 -4.57 -13.79 -11.73
C VAL A 85 -6.07 -13.84 -11.48
N VAL A 86 -6.47 -14.05 -10.22
CA VAL A 86 -7.87 -14.07 -9.78
C VAL A 86 -8.09 -13.04 -8.69
N MET A 87 -9.17 -12.27 -8.80
CA MET A 87 -9.61 -11.40 -7.70
C MET A 87 -10.20 -12.26 -6.58
N ILE A 88 -9.58 -12.25 -5.40
CA ILE A 88 -10.03 -13.00 -4.23
C ILE A 88 -10.83 -12.12 -3.26
N ARG A 89 -10.69 -10.80 -3.36
CA ARG A 89 -11.51 -9.82 -2.66
C ARG A 89 -11.66 -8.57 -3.52
N ARG A 90 -12.89 -8.10 -3.74
CA ARG A 90 -13.15 -6.83 -4.43
C ARG A 90 -12.77 -5.64 -3.55
N ALA A 91 -12.49 -4.50 -4.17
CA ALA A 91 -12.38 -3.23 -3.45
C ALA A 91 -13.74 -2.87 -2.82
N GLU A 92 -13.69 -2.14 -1.70
CA GLU A 92 -14.87 -1.54 -1.10
C GLU A 92 -15.40 -0.40 -1.96
N THR A 93 -16.70 -0.21 -1.86
CA THR A 93 -17.46 0.90 -2.42
C THR A 93 -17.93 1.82 -1.31
N ILE A 94 -18.44 3.00 -1.66
CA ILE A 94 -19.00 3.93 -0.67
C ILE A 94 -20.19 3.28 0.07
N ASP A 95 -20.97 2.45 -0.61
CA ASP A 95 -22.11 1.75 0.00
C ASP A 95 -21.67 0.80 1.13
N ASP A 96 -20.52 0.12 0.96
CA ASP A 96 -19.97 -0.75 2.01
C ASP A 96 -19.63 0.05 3.28
N TYR A 97 -19.10 1.27 3.10
CA TYR A 97 -18.71 2.15 4.22
C TYR A 97 -19.93 2.63 5.03
N PHE A 98 -21.08 2.80 4.39
CA PHE A 98 -22.32 3.23 5.04
C PHE A 98 -23.27 2.09 5.40
N ALA A 99 -22.96 0.84 5.06
CA ALA A 99 -23.87 -0.30 5.18
C ALA A 99 -24.39 -0.56 6.61
N THR A 100 -23.63 -0.14 7.62
CA THR A 100 -23.97 -0.34 9.04
C THR A 100 -24.75 0.83 9.65
N LEU A 101 -24.83 1.99 8.97
CA LEU A 101 -25.53 3.16 9.49
C LEU A 101 -27.06 3.01 9.37
N ARG A 102 -27.76 3.69 10.28
CA ARG A 102 -29.21 3.86 10.25
C ARG A 102 -29.46 5.36 10.36
N PHE A 103 -30.06 5.94 9.33
CA PHE A 103 -30.42 7.36 9.27
C PHE A 103 -31.89 7.54 9.64
#